data_AF-A0A7W7S7R5-F1
#
_entry.id   AF-A0A7W7S7R5-F1
#
_cell.length_a   1.000
_cell.length_b   1.000
_cell.length_c   1.000
_cell.angle_alpha   90.00
_cell.angle_beta   90.00
_cell.angle_gamma   90.00
#
_symmetry.space_group_name_H-M   'P 1'
#
loop_
_entity.id
_entity.type
_entity.pdbx_description
1 polymer ?
#
loop_
_entity_poly.entity_id
_entity_poly.type
_entity_poly.pdbx_seq_one_letter_code
_entity_poly.pdbx_strand_id
1 'polypeptide(L)' 'MSRLGIIGIGLLSATGIWLVAAPFVTGQQPDDATWTTATRNDVIVGALLILLGFTGFFTVLAGHIADMYARAGRPAARQ' A
#
# COMPACT_ATOMS: atom_id res chain seq x y z
N MET A 1 2.86 -7.23 -16.51
CA MET A 1 3.13 -6.82 -15.11
C MET A 1 3.69 -8.01 -14.36
N SER A 2 4.85 -7.85 -13.73
CA SER A 2 5.42 -8.89 -12.89
C SER A 2 4.53 -9.02 -11.65
N ARG A 3 3.99 -10.22 -11.36
CA ARG A 3 3.24 -10.52 -10.12
C ARG A 3 3.90 -9.92 -8.87
N LEU A 4 5.23 -9.85 -8.90
CA LEU A 4 6.10 -9.25 -7.90
C LEU A 4 5.73 -7.80 -7.54
N GLY A 5 5.29 -6.97 -8.48
CA GLY A 5 4.93 -5.57 -8.19
C GLY A 5 3.68 -5.44 -7.31
N ILE A 6 2.64 -6.23 -7.63
CA ILE A 6 1.40 -6.27 -6.84
C ILE A 6 1.66 -6.88 -5.46
N ILE A 7 2.45 -7.97 -5.41
CA ILE A 7 2.88 -8.57 -4.15
C ILE A 7 3.67 -7.56 -3.32
N GLY A 8 4.58 -6.81 -3.93
CA GLY A 8 5.36 -5.76 -3.27
C GLY A 8 4.47 -4.69 -2.65
N ILE A 9 3.48 -4.18 -3.40
CA ILE A 9 2.51 -3.20 -2.89
C ILE A 9 1.69 -3.77 -1.73
N GLY A 10 1.25 -5.03 -1.84
CA GLY A 10 0.51 -5.71 -0.78
C GLY A 10 1.34 -5.86 0.49
N LEU A 11 2.58 -6.35 0.38
CA LEU A 11 3.51 -6.50 1.50
C LEU A 11 3.87 -5.16 2.14
N LEU A 12 4.06 -4.11 1.33
CA LEU A 12 4.30 -2.75 1.82
C LEU A 12 3.14 -2.25 2.67
N SER A 13 1.91 -2.43 2.17
CA SER A 13 0.68 -2.04 2.88
C SER A 13 0.51 -2.83 4.17
N ALA A 14 0.73 -4.14 4.13
CA ALA A 14 0.66 -5.01 5.30
C ALA A 14 1.70 -4.64 6.37
N THR A 15 2.91 -4.30 5.95
CA THR A 15 3.97 -3.80 6.84
C THR A 15 3.55 -2.49 7.50
N GLY A 16 2.95 -1.57 6.74
CA GLY A 16 2.43 -0.32 7.28
C GLY A 16 1.33 -0.52 8.33
N ILE A 17 0.37 -1.42 8.04
CA ILE A 17 -0.68 -1.80 9.00
C ILE A 17 -0.07 -2.40 10.27
N TRP A 18 0.90 -3.29 10.10
CA TRP A 18 1.58 -3.88 11.24
C TRP A 18 2.33 -2.84 12.08
N LEU A 19 3.04 -1.89 11.47
CA LEU A 19 3.72 -0.82 12.23
C LEU A 19 2.75 0.03 13.06
N VAL A 20 1.56 0.33 12.54
CA VAL A 20 0.54 1.04 13.32
C VAL A 20 0.05 0.20 14.49
N ALA A 21 -0.17 -1.10 14.28
CA ALA A 21 -0.72 -2.00 15.29
C ALA A 21 0.31 -2.47 16.34
N ALA A 22 1.58 -2.61 15.93
CA ALA A 22 2.62 -3.26 16.70
C ALA A 22 2.78 -2.68 18.10
N PRO A 23 2.88 -1.35 18.32
CA PRO A 23 3.07 -0.79 19.65
C PRO A 23 1.98 -1.19 20.66
N PHE A 24 0.76 -1.40 20.19
CA PHE A 24 -0.39 -1.73 21.01
C PHE A 24 -0.50 -3.24 21.23
N VAL A 25 -0.34 -4.03 20.17
CA VAL A 25 -0.47 -5.50 20.22
C VAL A 25 0.66 -6.13 21.04
N THR A 26 1.85 -5.55 21.02
CA THR A 26 3.02 -6.05 21.76
C THR A 26 3.15 -5.49 23.17
N GLY A 27 2.31 -4.53 23.55
CA GLY A 27 2.38 -3.85 24.86
C GLY A 27 3.57 -2.89 25.00
N GLN A 28 4.21 -2.47 23.90
CA GLN A 28 5.25 -1.44 23.93
C GLN A 28 4.70 -0.06 24.31
N GLN A 29 3.45 0.23 23.96
CA GLN A 29 2.73 1.43 24.35
C GLN A 29 1.76 1.11 25.50
N PRO A 30 1.88 1.77 26.67
CA PRO A 30 0.90 1.65 27.74
C PRO A 30 -0.44 2.30 27.34
N ASP A 31 -1.55 1.70 27.78
CA ASP A 31 -2.93 2.11 27.42
C ASP A 31 -3.35 3.44 28.05
N ASP A 32 -2.77 3.78 29.20
CA ASP A 32 -3.09 4.95 30.04
C ASP A 32 -2.00 6.03 30.02
N ALA A 33 -1.02 5.89 29.13
CA ALA A 33 0.08 6.84 28.98
C ALA A 33 0.02 7.60 27.66
N THR A 34 0.59 8.81 27.66
CA THR A 34 0.89 9.54 26.42
C THR A 34 1.75 8.69 25.49
N TRP A 35 1.50 8.78 24.19
CA TRP A 35 2.30 8.06 23.18
C TRP A 35 3.78 8.38 23.32
N THR A 36 4.58 7.32 23.44
CA THR A 36 6.03 7.45 23.38
C THR A 36 6.45 7.97 22.00
N THR A 37 7.66 8.54 21.92
CA THR A 37 8.26 8.95 20.65
C THR A 37 8.35 7.78 19.66
N ALA A 38 8.63 6.57 20.16
CA ALA A 38 8.70 5.35 19.33
C ALA A 38 7.32 5.01 18.75
N THR A 39 6.28 4.93 19.59
CA THR A 39 4.90 4.67 19.14
C THR A 39 4.44 5.69 18.10
N ARG A 40 4.72 6.97 18.33
CA ARG A 40 4.33 8.03 17.40
C ARG A 40 5.06 7.88 16.05
N ASN A 41 6.34 7.53 16.08
CA ASN A 41 7.12 7.25 14.87
C ASN A 41 6.56 6.04 14.11
N ASP A 42 6.30 4.92 14.80
CA ASP A 42 5.78 3.69 14.19
C ASP A 42 4.42 3.93 13.53
N VAL A 43 3.52 4.66 14.20
CA VAL A 43 2.20 5.00 13.65
C VAL A 43 2.33 5.93 12.44
N ILE A 44 3.19 6.96 12.49
CA ILE A 44 3.38 7.89 11.36
C ILE A 44 3.98 7.17 10.16
N VAL A 45 5.07 6.41 10.36
CA VAL A 45 5.72 5.66 9.28
C VAL A 45 4.76 4.61 8.72
N GLY A 46 4.05 3.89 9.59
CA GLY A 46 3.03 2.92 9.20
C GLY A 46 1.93 3.54 8.33
N ALA A 47 1.39 4.69 8.73
CA ALA A 47 0.41 5.44 7.95
C ALA A 47 0.94 5.85 6.57
N LEU A 48 2.20 6.32 6.48
CA LEU A 48 2.83 6.67 5.20
C LEU A 48 2.99 5.45 4.29
N LEU A 49 3.36 4.28 4.83
CA LEU A 49 3.47 3.04 4.06
C LEU A 49 2.12 2.57 3.53
N ILE A 50 1.05 2.67 4.35
CA ILE A 50 -0.31 2.36 3.92
C ILE A 50 -0.73 3.29 2.78
N LEU A 51 -0.51 4.60 2.92
CA LEU A 51 -0.84 5.58 1.87
C LEU A 51 -0.05 5.34 0.58
N LEU A 52 1.23 4.98 0.69
CA LEU A 52 2.06 4.67 -0.47
C LEU A 52 1.58 3.39 -1.17
N GLY A 53 1.25 2.35 -0.41
CA GLY A 53 0.68 1.12 -0.94
C GLY A 53 -0.68 1.35 -1.61
N PHE A 54 -1.55 2.14 -0.99
CA PHE A 54 -2.83 2.55 -1.55
C PHE A 54 -2.64 3.30 -2.88
N THR A 55 -1.79 4.33 -2.89
CA THR A 55 -1.49 5.12 -4.10
C THR A 55 -0.89 4.24 -5.21
N GLY A 56 0.04 3.34 -4.85
CA GLY A 56 0.63 2.37 -5.77
C GLY A 56 -0.42 1.44 -6.39
N PHE A 57 -1.36 0.94 -5.58
CA PHE A 57 -2.46 0.12 -6.06
C PHE A 57 -3.33 0.85 -7.10
N PHE A 58 -3.74 2.09 -6.80
CA PHE A 58 -4.55 2.88 -7.74
C PHE A 58 -3.78 3.25 -9.02
N THR A 59 -2.48 3.50 -8.90
CA THR A 59 -1.62 3.73 -10.08
C THR A 59 -1.57 2.50 -10.97
N VAL A 60 -1.41 1.31 -10.39
CA VAL A 60 -1.44 0.04 -11.10
C VAL A 60 -2.80 -0.20 -11.76
N LEU A 61 -3.88 0.05 -11.02
CA LEU A 61 -5.24 -0.11 -11.52
C LEU A 61 -5.53 0.84 -12.70
N ALA A 62 -5.16 2.11 -12.56
CA ALA A 62 -5.32 3.11 -13.61
C ALA A 62 -4.53 2.74 -14.87
N GLY A 63 -3.28 2.29 -14.72
CA GLY A 63 -2.47 1.80 -15.84
C GLY A 63 -3.11 0.59 -16.53
N HIS A 64 -3.67 -0.35 -15.76
CA HIS A 64 -4.35 -1.51 -16.33
C HIS A 64 -5.60 -1.14 -17.13
N ILE A 65 -6.39 -0.20 -16.61
CA ILE A 65 -7.57 0.34 -17.29
C ILE A 65 -7.17 1.08 -18.58
N ALA A 66 -6.13 1.92 -18.51
CA ALA A 66 -5.60 2.65 -19.68
C ALA A 66 -5.13 1.69 -20.78
N ASP A 67 -4.44 0.60 -20.41
CA ASP A 67 -4.01 -0.44 -21.34
C ASP A 67 -5.20 -1.13 -22.04
N MET A 68 -6.31 -1.36 -21.33
CA MET A 68 -7.52 -1.94 -21.92
C MET A 68 -8.13 -1.00 -22.97
N TYR A 69 -8.25 0.29 -22.66
CA TYR A 69 -8.77 1.28 -23.60
C TYR A 69 -7.87 1.43 -24.84
N ALA A 70 -6.54 1.46 -24.65
CA ALA A 70 -5.58 1.54 -25.75
C ALA A 70 -5.59 0.30 -26.67
N ARG A 71 -6.03 -0.86 -26.17
CA ARG A 71 -6.21 -2.09 -26.98
C ARG A 71 -7.55 -2.11 -27.71
N ALA A 72 -8.62 -1.68 -27.05
CA ALA A 72 -9.96 -1.63 -27.64
C ALA A 72 -10.05 -0.65 -28.84
N GLY A 73 -9.26 0.42 -28.82
CA GLY A 73 -9.22 1.41 -29.91
C GLY A 73 -8.41 1.01 -31.14
N ARG A 74 -7.70 -0.14 -31.15
CA ARG A 74 -6.98 -0.62 -32.34
C ARG A 74 -7.94 -1.42 -33.23
N PRO A 75 -8.27 -0.96 -34.45
CA PRO A 75 -9.06 -1.75 -35.38
C PRO A 75 -8.33 -3.07 -35.64
N ALA A 76 -9.06 -4.18 -35.66
CA ALA A 76 -8.53 -5.45 -36.13
C ALA A 76 -8.03 -5.23 -37.56
N ALA A 77 -6.70 -5.10 -37.73
CA ALA A 77 -6.09 -5.06 -39.04
C ALA A 77 -6.45 -6.38 -39.72
N ARG A 78 -7.37 -6.30 -40.68
CA ARG A 78 -7.82 -7.42 -41.50
C ARG A 78 -6.59 -8.05 -42.16
N GLN A 79 -6.31 -9.30 -41.82
CA GLN A 79 -5.54 -10.22 -42.67
C GLN A 79 -6.51 -10.89 -43.64
#